data_AF-A0A6A5WCK7-F1
#
_entry.id   AF-A0A6A5WCK7-F1
#
_cell.length_a   1.000
_cell.length_b   1.000
_cell.length_c   1.000
_cell.angle_alpha   90.00
_cell.angle_beta   90.00
_cell.angle_gamma   90.00
#
_symmetry.space_group_name_H-M   'P 1'
#
loop_
_entity.id
_entity.type
_entity.pdbx_description
1 polymer ?
#
loop_
_entity_poly.entity_id
_entity_poly.type
_entity_poly.pdbx_seq_one_letter_code
_entity_poly.pdbx_strand_id
1 'polypeptide(L)'
;MSSCCVLCGRDFNSNEALQQHKRDSPAHKFDYTTCDRRFRSATALAQHLRDAAVHTQSFKHLTTFAIPPRKRKPTTKQKPSTKPEPIKKWSMYPSLDTDVSDLLSEDNLFFSFYEKDDDNSCIDDYDTNIMGQFACTNPACTAVWTSKQIAITIRRYSNKRYNARVYYQSCKRCRTASEPQLDYSYAERVAYRLKKWSGVQVEPPFFSGQSNGPHMSDLCEGCKEGHCSKIVLGL
;
A
#
# COMPACT_ATOMS: atom_id res chain seq x y z
N MET A 1 18.16 -1.75 38.37
CA MET A 1 18.02 -0.77 37.28
C MET A 1 16.90 -1.25 36.37
N SER A 2 15.80 -0.51 36.30
CA SER A 2 14.64 -0.87 35.46
C SER A 2 15.02 -0.64 33.99
N SER A 3 14.78 -1.61 33.12
CA SER A 3 15.16 -1.55 31.71
C SER A 3 13.89 -1.52 30.86
N CYS A 4 13.61 -0.41 30.19
CA CYS A 4 12.38 -0.25 29.40
C CYS A 4 12.63 -0.44 27.90
N CYS A 5 11.64 -1.00 27.21
CA CYS A 5 11.65 -1.12 25.76
C CYS A 5 11.27 0.22 25.14
N VAL A 6 12.25 0.94 24.58
CA VAL A 6 12.05 2.24 23.93
C VAL A 6 11.08 2.20 22.73
N LEU A 7 10.84 1.03 22.15
CA LEU A 7 9.95 0.87 20.99
C LEU A 7 8.46 0.79 21.38
N CYS A 8 8.12 0.37 22.60
CA CYS A 8 6.72 0.30 23.08
C CYS A 8 6.49 0.88 24.49
N GLY A 9 7.53 1.36 25.15
CA GLY A 9 7.47 1.93 26.50
C GLY A 9 7.23 0.93 27.63
N ARG A 10 7.33 -0.40 27.39
CA ARG A 10 7.16 -1.41 28.45
C ARG A 10 8.38 -1.51 29.36
N ASP A 11 8.15 -1.56 30.66
CA ASP A 11 9.19 -1.76 31.67
C ASP A 11 9.46 -3.25 31.95
N PHE A 12 10.73 -3.58 32.13
CA PHE A 12 11.20 -4.92 32.49
C PHE A 12 12.08 -4.87 33.73
N ASN A 13 11.95 -5.92 34.53
CA ASN A 13 12.64 -6.08 35.82
C ASN A 13 14.11 -6.53 35.67
N SER A 14 14.54 -6.95 34.48
CA SER A 14 15.94 -7.26 34.16
C SER A 14 16.28 -6.96 32.70
N ASN A 15 17.58 -6.88 32.38
CA ASN A 15 18.05 -6.66 31.02
C ASN A 15 17.79 -7.90 30.14
N GLU A 16 17.95 -9.10 30.71
CA GLU A 16 17.72 -10.37 30.01
C GLU A 16 16.25 -10.50 29.57
N ALA A 17 15.30 -10.08 30.42
CA ALA A 17 13.89 -10.04 30.08
C ALA A 17 13.59 -9.03 28.95
N LEU A 18 14.25 -7.87 28.96
CA LEU A 18 14.16 -6.89 27.88
C LEU A 18 14.73 -7.44 26.56
N GLN A 19 15.87 -8.15 26.60
CA GLN A 19 16.47 -8.72 25.39
C GLN A 19 15.62 -9.85 24.80
N GLN A 20 15.05 -10.71 25.64
CA GLN A 20 14.12 -11.74 25.18
C GLN A 20 12.86 -11.11 24.57
N HIS A 21 12.31 -10.05 25.20
CA HIS A 21 11.20 -9.28 24.65
C HIS A 21 11.51 -8.70 23.27
N LYS A 22 12.72 -8.13 23.07
CA LYS A 22 13.11 -7.59 21.76
C LYS A 22 13.21 -8.66 20.67
N ARG A 23 13.65 -9.87 21.03
CA ARG A 23 13.83 -10.97 20.08
C ARG A 23 12.50 -11.58 19.64
N ASP A 24 11.57 -11.73 20.58
CA ASP A 24 10.37 -12.55 20.35
C ASP A 24 9.09 -11.71 20.18
N SER A 25 9.14 -10.39 20.43
CA SER A 25 7.95 -9.54 20.34
C SER A 25 7.53 -9.34 18.89
N PRO A 26 6.32 -9.79 18.50
CA PRO A 26 5.79 -9.54 17.16
C PRO A 26 5.51 -8.05 16.91
N ALA A 27 5.53 -7.20 17.94
CA ALA A 27 5.34 -5.75 17.83
C ALA A 27 6.57 -5.00 17.29
N HIS A 28 7.76 -5.63 17.26
CA HIS A 28 9.02 -4.99 16.83
C HIS A 28 9.73 -5.76 15.71
N LYS A 29 9.02 -6.69 15.05
CA LYS A 29 9.54 -7.52 13.97
C LYS A 29 9.73 -6.77 12.64
N PHE A 30 9.35 -5.49 12.57
CA PHE A 30 9.58 -4.62 11.44
C PHE A 30 10.28 -3.34 11.91
N ASP A 31 11.47 -3.14 11.36
CA ASP A 31 12.37 -2.04 11.67
C ASP A 31 11.70 -0.68 11.37
N TYR A 32 11.77 0.26 12.31
CA TYR A 32 11.18 1.60 12.16
C TYR A 32 12.27 2.64 12.41
N THR A 33 12.83 3.17 11.32
CA THR A 33 13.56 4.45 11.33
C THR A 33 12.78 5.57 10.64
N THR A 34 11.55 5.33 10.16
CA THR A 34 10.74 6.35 9.49
C THR A 34 9.69 6.96 10.44
N CYS A 35 10.00 8.09 11.07
CA CYS A 35 8.99 8.83 11.85
C CYS A 35 8.01 9.55 10.91
N ASP A 36 6.84 8.97 10.63
CA ASP A 36 5.80 9.56 9.76
C ASP A 36 4.84 10.52 10.50
N ARG A 37 5.34 11.26 11.49
CA ARG A 37 4.53 12.24 12.23
C ARG A 37 4.35 13.53 11.42
N ARG A 38 3.09 13.91 11.19
CA ARG A 38 2.71 15.17 10.53
C ARG A 38 2.50 16.28 11.54
N PHE A 39 3.18 17.42 11.35
CA PHE A 39 3.07 18.59 12.20
C PHE A 39 2.27 19.71 11.55
N ARG A 40 1.43 20.38 12.34
CA ARG A 40 0.56 21.47 11.87
C ARG A 40 1.30 22.80 11.67
N SER A 41 2.58 22.88 12.04
CA SER A 41 3.43 24.05 11.83
C SER A 41 4.92 23.68 11.74
N ALA A 42 5.69 24.52 11.06
CA ALA A 42 7.14 24.38 10.95
C ALA A 42 7.84 24.46 12.32
N THR A 43 7.31 25.26 13.24
CA THR A 43 7.84 25.38 14.62
C THR A 43 7.65 24.09 15.41
N ALA A 44 6.50 23.42 15.26
CA ALA A 44 6.23 22.15 15.93
C ALA A 44 7.09 21.00 15.37
N LEU A 45 7.36 21.01 14.06
CA LEU A 45 8.32 20.10 13.43
C LEU A 45 9.75 20.36 13.93
N ALA A 46 10.19 21.63 13.98
CA ALA A 46 11.52 21.99 14.45
C ALA A 46 11.74 21.66 15.94
N GLN A 47 10.70 21.77 16.76
CA GLN A 47 10.73 21.31 18.14
C GLN A 47 10.85 19.78 18.22
N HIS A 48 10.06 19.05 17.44
CA HIS A 48 10.15 17.59 17.36
C HIS A 48 11.54 17.09 16.96
N LEU A 49 12.17 17.71 15.96
CA LEU A 49 13.51 17.35 15.51
C LEU A 49 14.61 17.66 16.53
N ARG A 50 14.39 18.62 17.43
CA ARG A 50 15.34 18.95 18.52
C ARG A 50 15.20 18.03 19.72
N ASP A 51 13.98 17.65 20.07
CA ASP A 51 13.67 16.95 21.32
C ASP A 51 13.63 15.42 21.16
N ALA A 52 13.55 14.90 19.93
CA ALA A 52 13.52 13.46 19.66
C ALA A 52 14.92 12.88 19.41
N ALA A 53 15.43 12.08 20.36
CA ALA A 53 16.73 11.41 20.29
C ALA A 53 16.95 10.53 19.05
N VAL A 54 15.86 10.15 18.35
CA VAL A 54 15.84 9.25 17.18
C VAL A 54 16.26 9.94 15.87
N HIS A 55 16.38 11.27 15.82
CA HIS A 55 16.80 12.02 14.62
C HIS A 55 18.18 12.67 14.75
N THR A 56 19.02 12.21 15.68
CA THR A 56 20.34 12.81 15.96
C THR A 56 21.40 12.57 14.88
N GLN A 57 21.08 11.88 13.78
CA GLN A 57 21.95 11.79 12.61
C GLN A 57 21.18 12.07 11.33
N SER A 58 21.37 13.30 10.83
CA SER A 58 21.63 13.65 9.42
C SER A 58 20.84 14.88 8.98
N PHE A 59 21.37 16.07 9.32
CA PHE A 59 21.10 17.30 8.60
C PHE A 59 22.39 18.12 8.54
N LYS A 60 23.20 17.88 7.50
CA LYS A 60 23.99 18.95 6.91
C LYS A 60 23.48 19.13 5.49
N HIS A 61 23.21 20.39 5.14
CA HIS A 61 22.76 20.87 3.85
C HIS A 61 21.25 20.81 3.59
N LEU A 62 20.55 21.90 3.92
CA LEU A 62 20.05 22.85 2.91
C LEU A 62 19.36 24.01 3.62
N THR A 63 20.11 25.11 3.71
CA THR A 63 19.68 26.41 4.20
C THR A 63 19.01 27.22 3.10
N THR A 64 18.07 28.07 3.52
CA THR A 64 17.71 29.35 2.89
C THR A 64 16.77 29.31 1.68
N PHE A 65 15.47 29.46 1.92
CA PHE A 65 14.63 30.34 1.09
C PHE A 65 13.70 31.18 1.96
N ALA A 66 13.81 32.49 1.81
CA ALA A 66 13.05 33.51 2.51
C ALA A 66 11.59 33.54 2.04
N ILE A 67 10.66 33.75 2.98
CA ILE A 67 9.22 33.88 2.72
C ILE A 67 8.88 35.38 2.55
N PRO A 68 8.32 35.84 1.42
CA PRO A 68 7.81 37.20 1.28
C PRO A 68 6.39 37.37 1.86
N PRO A 69 5.97 38.61 2.22
CA PRO A 69 4.79 38.85 3.04
C PRO A 69 3.46 38.84 2.27
N ARG A 70 2.41 38.41 2.99
CA ARG A 70 0.99 38.39 2.60
C ARG A 70 0.45 39.78 2.25
N LYS A 71 -0.18 39.91 1.07
CA LYS A 71 -1.20 40.96 0.79
C LYS A 71 -2.60 40.33 0.80
N ARG A 72 -3.57 41.03 1.39
CA ARG A 72 -4.98 40.60 1.54
C ARG A 72 -5.92 41.35 0.59
N LYS A 73 -7.02 40.64 0.25
CA LYS A 73 -8.38 41.06 -0.23
C LYS A 73 -8.52 41.42 -1.73
N PRO A 74 -9.74 41.36 -2.36
CA PRO A 74 -11.09 41.11 -1.81
C PRO A 74 -12.01 40.08 -2.56
N THR A 75 -13.07 39.70 -1.84
CA THR A 75 -14.45 39.25 -2.17
C THR A 75 -14.89 38.79 -3.58
N THR A 76 -15.58 37.63 -3.56
CA THR A 76 -16.66 37.12 -4.45
C THR A 76 -16.43 37.13 -5.96
N LYS A 77 -16.03 35.96 -6.49
CA LYS A 77 -16.46 35.49 -7.81
C LYS A 77 -16.82 34.00 -7.72
N GLN A 78 -17.95 33.66 -8.33
CA GLN A 78 -18.63 32.38 -8.29
C GLN A 78 -17.73 31.24 -8.78
N LYS A 79 -17.81 30.09 -8.10
CA LYS A 79 -17.06 28.87 -8.44
C LYS A 79 -17.63 28.30 -9.75
N PRO A 80 -16.82 28.06 -10.79
CA PRO A 80 -17.27 27.28 -11.93
C PRO A 80 -17.62 25.88 -11.43
N SER A 81 -18.79 25.38 -11.81
CA SER A 81 -19.24 24.02 -11.53
C SER A 81 -18.33 23.03 -12.27
N THR A 82 -17.22 22.63 -11.65
CA THR A 82 -16.48 21.46 -12.09
C THR A 82 -17.40 20.25 -11.92
N LYS A 83 -17.66 19.56 -13.04
CA LYS A 83 -18.26 18.22 -13.01
C LYS A 83 -17.49 17.39 -11.97
N PRO A 84 -18.15 16.67 -11.04
CA PRO A 84 -17.43 15.84 -10.09
C PRO A 84 -16.59 14.83 -10.87
N GLU A 85 -15.28 14.80 -10.61
CA GLU A 85 -14.39 13.80 -11.21
C GLU A 85 -14.92 12.40 -10.88
N PRO A 86 -14.83 11.45 -11.82
CA PRO A 86 -15.30 10.09 -11.59
C PRO A 86 -14.57 9.50 -10.38
N ILE A 87 -15.31 8.81 -9.51
CA ILE A 87 -14.75 8.14 -8.34
C ILE A 87 -13.80 7.05 -8.87
N LYS A 88 -12.50 7.21 -8.61
CA LYS A 88 -11.48 6.25 -8.99
C LYS A 88 -11.72 4.93 -8.25
N LYS A 89 -11.78 3.82 -8.99
CA LYS A 89 -12.13 2.47 -8.48
C LYS A 89 -10.91 1.56 -8.27
N TRP A 90 -9.81 1.85 -8.96
CA TRP A 90 -8.55 1.09 -8.90
C TRP A 90 -7.37 1.98 -9.25
N SER A 91 -6.17 1.51 -8.91
CA SER A 91 -4.88 2.07 -9.34
C SER A 91 -4.02 1.00 -10.02
N MET A 92 -2.99 1.45 -10.72
CA MET A 92 -1.85 0.61 -11.11
C MET A 92 -0.59 1.11 -10.39
N TYR A 93 0.43 0.25 -10.27
CA TYR A 93 1.60 0.49 -9.42
C TYR A 93 2.91 0.37 -10.21
N PRO A 94 3.25 1.32 -11.10
CA PRO A 94 4.50 1.27 -11.88
C PRO A 94 5.75 1.25 -11.00
N SER A 95 5.70 1.84 -9.81
CA SER A 95 6.83 1.87 -8.87
C SER A 95 7.21 0.50 -8.31
N LEU A 96 6.33 -0.51 -8.45
CA LEU A 96 6.58 -1.90 -8.03
C LEU A 96 7.04 -2.77 -9.21
N ASP A 97 7.30 -2.19 -10.38
CA ASP A 97 7.77 -2.93 -11.56
C ASP A 97 9.15 -3.56 -11.34
N THR A 98 10.02 -2.90 -10.57
CA THR A 98 11.34 -3.43 -10.21
C THR A 98 11.19 -4.76 -9.45
N ASP A 99 10.32 -4.80 -8.42
CA ASP A 99 10.12 -6.02 -7.62
C ASP A 99 9.58 -7.18 -8.47
N VAL A 100 8.68 -6.90 -9.43
CA VAL A 100 8.18 -7.90 -10.38
C VAL A 100 9.30 -8.36 -11.31
N SER A 101 10.09 -7.42 -11.84
CA SER A 101 11.19 -7.69 -12.76
C SER A 101 12.28 -8.55 -12.12
N ASP A 102 12.62 -8.28 -10.86
CA ASP A 102 13.59 -9.06 -10.09
C ASP A 102 13.14 -10.53 -10.01
N LEU A 103 11.88 -10.79 -9.65
CA LEU A 103 11.31 -12.13 -9.59
C LEU A 103 11.23 -12.84 -10.95
N LEU A 104 11.03 -12.09 -12.03
CA LEU A 104 10.98 -12.66 -13.39
C LEU A 104 12.36 -13.00 -13.95
N SER A 105 13.39 -12.25 -13.54
CA SER A 105 14.77 -12.43 -14.00
C SER A 105 15.36 -13.80 -13.63
N GLU A 106 14.89 -14.40 -12.52
CA GLU A 106 15.24 -15.75 -12.09
C GLU A 106 14.96 -16.82 -13.16
N ASP A 107 13.94 -16.59 -13.99
CA ASP A 107 13.53 -17.47 -15.08
C ASP A 107 13.89 -16.91 -16.47
N ASN A 108 14.79 -15.92 -16.54
CA ASN A 108 15.16 -15.20 -17.76
C ASN A 108 13.97 -14.58 -18.51
N LEU A 109 12.93 -14.16 -17.77
CA LEU A 109 11.78 -13.47 -18.34
C LEU A 109 11.94 -11.95 -18.19
N PHE A 110 11.69 -11.23 -19.28
CA PHE A 110 11.73 -9.78 -19.30
C PHE A 110 10.38 -9.25 -19.78
N PHE A 111 9.74 -8.46 -18.93
CA PHE A 111 8.51 -7.76 -19.24
C PHE A 111 8.67 -6.28 -18.90
N SER A 112 7.93 -5.41 -19.59
CA SER A 112 7.91 -3.98 -19.30
C SER A 112 6.55 -3.56 -18.79
N PHE A 113 6.51 -2.73 -17.76
CA PHE A 113 5.27 -2.15 -17.27
C PHE A 113 4.60 -1.28 -18.34
N TYR A 114 3.28 -1.41 -18.49
CA TYR A 114 2.48 -0.64 -19.44
C TYR A 114 1.61 0.37 -18.72
N GLU A 115 2.00 1.65 -18.79
CA GLU A 115 1.33 2.74 -18.07
C GLU A 115 -0.10 3.03 -18.50
N LYS A 116 -0.54 2.49 -19.64
CA LYS A 116 -1.89 2.73 -20.15
C LYS A 116 -2.86 1.69 -19.63
N ASP A 117 -3.93 2.17 -19.03
CA ASP A 117 -5.07 1.35 -18.66
C ASP A 117 -6.01 1.19 -19.88
N ASP A 118 -5.68 0.25 -20.78
CA ASP A 118 -6.39 0.03 -22.04
C ASP A 118 -6.93 -1.40 -22.16
N ASP A 119 -8.25 -1.52 -22.25
CA ASP A 119 -8.95 -2.80 -22.46
C ASP A 119 -8.81 -3.32 -23.89
N ASN A 120 -8.66 -2.44 -24.89
CA ASN A 120 -8.72 -2.84 -26.29
C ASN A 120 -7.46 -3.60 -26.75
N SER A 121 -6.29 -3.28 -26.18
CA SER A 121 -5.03 -3.94 -26.51
C SER A 121 -4.66 -5.08 -25.56
N CYS A 122 -5.51 -5.38 -24.58
CA CYS A 122 -5.30 -6.46 -23.62
C CYS A 122 -5.48 -7.81 -24.34
N ILE A 123 -4.45 -8.65 -24.27
CA ILE A 123 -4.45 -9.98 -24.92
C ILE A 123 -5.00 -11.03 -23.96
N ASP A 124 -4.57 -10.97 -22.71
CA ASP A 124 -5.06 -11.82 -21.63
C ASP A 124 -5.16 -11.01 -20.34
N ASP A 125 -6.11 -11.39 -19.50
CA ASP A 125 -6.20 -10.94 -18.12
C ASP A 125 -6.40 -12.13 -17.16
N TYR A 126 -6.19 -11.86 -15.88
CA TYR A 126 -6.37 -12.85 -14.83
C TYR A 126 -6.71 -12.17 -13.50
N ASP A 127 -7.90 -12.49 -13.00
CA ASP A 127 -8.35 -12.05 -11.69
C ASP A 127 -7.79 -12.95 -10.59
N THR A 128 -7.36 -12.32 -9.49
CA THR A 128 -6.91 -13.02 -8.29
C THR A 128 -6.95 -12.06 -7.10
N ASN A 129 -6.33 -12.45 -5.98
CA ASN A 129 -6.29 -11.65 -4.77
C ASN A 129 -4.85 -11.49 -4.27
N ILE A 130 -4.56 -10.32 -3.71
CA ILE A 130 -3.31 -9.99 -3.01
C ILE A 130 -3.62 -9.53 -1.59
N MET A 131 -2.55 -9.37 -0.81
CA MET A 131 -2.55 -8.91 0.57
C MET A 131 -2.16 -7.43 0.64
N GLY A 132 -2.44 -6.83 1.80
CA GLY A 132 -2.18 -5.43 2.06
C GLY A 132 -3.13 -4.84 3.11
N GLN A 133 -3.01 -3.54 3.29
CA GLN A 133 -3.75 -2.76 4.28
C GLN A 133 -4.40 -1.54 3.63
N PHE A 134 -5.51 -1.09 4.19
CA PHE A 134 -6.14 0.18 3.82
C PHE A 134 -6.08 1.14 4.99
N ALA A 135 -5.82 2.40 4.69
CA ALA A 135 -6.04 3.52 5.60
C ALA A 135 -7.10 4.44 5.00
N CYS A 136 -8.10 4.80 5.80
CA CYS A 136 -9.17 5.66 5.34
C CYS A 136 -8.63 7.05 4.96
N THR A 137 -8.98 7.51 3.77
CA THR A 137 -8.53 8.82 3.25
C THR A 137 -9.37 10.00 3.75
N ASN A 138 -10.54 9.74 4.34
CA ASN A 138 -11.35 10.77 4.98
C ASN A 138 -10.63 11.33 6.24
N PRO A 139 -10.31 12.64 6.30
CA PRO A 139 -9.58 13.24 7.43
C PRO A 139 -10.30 13.13 8.78
N ALA A 140 -11.62 12.97 8.78
CA ALA A 140 -12.42 12.78 10.00
C ALA A 140 -12.50 11.30 10.44
N CYS A 141 -11.93 10.38 9.66
CA CYS A 141 -11.99 8.94 9.90
C CYS A 141 -10.57 8.37 10.03
N THR A 142 -10.28 7.76 11.17
CA THR A 142 -8.98 7.15 11.47
C THR A 142 -8.94 5.64 11.24
N ALA A 143 -9.92 5.10 10.48
CA ALA A 143 -10.02 3.66 10.28
C ALA A 143 -8.85 3.12 9.45
N VAL A 144 -8.24 2.05 9.94
CA VAL A 144 -7.25 1.22 9.24
C VAL A 144 -7.76 -0.21 9.27
N TRP A 145 -7.69 -0.94 8.16
CA TRP A 145 -8.19 -2.31 8.08
C TRP A 145 -7.41 -3.16 7.08
N THR A 146 -7.48 -4.47 7.25
CA THR A 146 -7.04 -5.47 6.27
C THR A 146 -8.25 -6.31 5.87
N SER A 147 -8.37 -6.63 4.58
CA SER A 147 -9.43 -7.50 4.07
C SER A 147 -8.95 -8.93 3.82
N LYS A 148 -7.62 -9.15 3.84
CA LYS A 148 -6.94 -10.36 3.36
C LYS A 148 -7.27 -10.75 1.91
N GLN A 149 -8.00 -9.89 1.20
CA GLN A 149 -8.50 -10.11 -0.15
C GLN A 149 -8.62 -8.75 -0.82
N ILE A 150 -7.53 -8.31 -1.45
CA ILE A 150 -7.52 -7.16 -2.34
C ILE A 150 -7.59 -7.71 -3.75
N ALA A 151 -8.69 -7.42 -4.46
CA ALA A 151 -8.85 -7.87 -5.83
C ALA A 151 -7.79 -7.22 -6.72
N ILE A 152 -7.22 -8.00 -7.63
CA ILE A 152 -6.29 -7.56 -8.64
C ILE A 152 -6.62 -8.24 -9.96
N THR A 153 -6.58 -7.48 -11.06
CA THR A 153 -6.64 -7.99 -12.43
C THR A 153 -5.27 -7.79 -13.06
N ILE A 154 -4.55 -8.87 -13.28
CA ILE A 154 -3.23 -8.88 -13.93
C ILE A 154 -3.46 -8.97 -15.43
N ARG A 155 -2.78 -8.15 -16.22
CA ARG A 155 -3.10 -7.99 -17.65
C ARG A 155 -1.86 -8.03 -18.49
N ARG A 156 -1.93 -8.74 -19.62
CA ARG A 156 -0.82 -8.92 -20.56
C ARG A 156 -1.16 -8.33 -21.91
N TYR A 157 -0.13 -7.77 -22.53
CA TYR A 157 -0.21 -7.05 -23.79
C TYR A 157 0.85 -7.58 -24.77
N SER A 158 0.77 -7.12 -26.02
CA SER A 158 1.79 -7.38 -27.04
C SER A 158 3.15 -6.81 -26.61
N ASN A 159 4.24 -7.35 -27.19
CA ASN A 159 5.62 -6.92 -26.94
C ASN A 159 6.07 -7.09 -25.48
N LYS A 160 5.67 -8.20 -24.83
CA LYS A 160 6.06 -8.53 -23.44
C LYS A 160 5.76 -7.39 -22.46
N ARG A 161 4.58 -6.81 -22.58
CA ARG A 161 4.11 -5.75 -21.69
C ARG A 161 3.04 -6.27 -20.74
N TYR A 162 2.98 -5.69 -19.56
CA TYR A 162 1.98 -6.01 -18.56
C TYR A 162 1.56 -4.79 -17.75
N ASN A 163 0.38 -4.84 -17.14
CA ASN A 163 0.05 -3.98 -16.01
C ASN A 163 -0.87 -4.76 -15.06
N ALA A 164 -1.28 -4.12 -13.97
CA ALA A 164 -2.26 -4.69 -13.08
C ALA A 164 -3.16 -3.62 -12.49
N ARG A 165 -4.48 -3.87 -12.53
CA ARG A 165 -5.47 -3.07 -11.82
C ARG A 165 -5.61 -3.61 -10.41
N VAL A 166 -5.39 -2.77 -9.40
CA VAL A 166 -5.59 -3.11 -8.00
C VAL A 166 -6.76 -2.31 -7.46
N TYR A 167 -7.80 -3.01 -7.03
CA TYR A 167 -9.08 -2.41 -6.71
C TYR A 167 -9.12 -1.83 -5.30
N TYR A 168 -9.83 -0.71 -5.18
CA TYR A 168 -10.00 -0.01 -3.91
C TYR A 168 -11.02 -0.72 -3.01
N GLN A 169 -11.00 -0.35 -1.73
CA GLN A 169 -12.06 -0.71 -0.81
C GLN A 169 -12.61 0.51 -0.10
N SER A 170 -13.91 0.50 0.13
CA SER A 170 -14.64 1.52 0.87
C SER A 170 -14.54 1.28 2.38
N CYS A 171 -14.25 2.34 3.12
CA CYS A 171 -14.24 2.29 4.58
C CYS A 171 -15.63 1.91 5.11
N LYS A 172 -15.72 0.88 5.97
CA LYS A 172 -17.00 0.45 6.58
C LYS A 172 -17.71 1.57 7.35
N ARG A 173 -16.95 2.50 7.96
CA ARG A 173 -17.51 3.56 8.81
C ARG A 173 -18.08 4.73 8.03
N CYS A 174 -17.35 5.22 7.01
CA CYS A 174 -17.70 6.47 6.32
C CYS A 174 -17.93 6.29 4.81
N ARG A 175 -17.78 5.07 4.28
CA ARG A 175 -17.93 4.70 2.87
C ARG A 175 -16.96 5.38 1.89
N THR A 176 -15.96 6.11 2.38
CA THR A 176 -14.90 6.67 1.52
C THR A 176 -14.05 5.55 0.92
N ALA A 177 -13.93 5.53 -0.41
CA ALA A 177 -13.03 4.65 -1.14
C ALA A 177 -11.58 4.96 -0.79
N SER A 178 -10.80 3.93 -0.51
CA SER A 178 -9.40 4.03 -0.11
C SER A 178 -8.55 3.11 -0.97
N GLU A 179 -7.44 3.64 -1.44
CA GLU A 179 -6.40 2.93 -2.17
C GLU A 179 -5.63 2.02 -1.19
N PRO A 180 -5.29 0.78 -1.57
CA PRO A 180 -4.53 -0.10 -0.70
C PRO A 180 -3.06 0.28 -0.65
N GLN A 181 -2.47 0.08 0.52
CA GLN A 181 -1.04 -0.06 0.73
C GLN A 181 -0.70 -1.55 0.53
N LEU A 182 0.13 -1.82 -0.49
CA LEU A 182 0.47 -3.17 -0.92
C LEU A 182 1.71 -3.68 -0.20
N ASP A 183 1.76 -4.99 -0.01
CA ASP A 183 2.94 -5.72 0.48
C ASP A 183 3.57 -6.57 -0.63
N TYR A 184 4.54 -7.41 -0.27
CA TYR A 184 5.29 -8.27 -1.19
C TYR A 184 4.40 -9.21 -2.03
N SER A 185 3.17 -9.50 -1.57
CA SER A 185 2.26 -10.40 -2.30
C SER A 185 1.83 -9.86 -3.66
N TYR A 186 1.94 -8.55 -3.91
CA TYR A 186 1.70 -7.96 -5.23
C TYR A 186 2.69 -8.51 -6.25
N ALA A 187 3.99 -8.35 -5.99
CA ALA A 187 5.03 -8.72 -6.93
C ALA A 187 5.03 -10.24 -7.18
N GLU A 188 4.93 -11.04 -6.12
CA GLU A 188 4.85 -12.50 -6.21
C GLU A 188 3.67 -12.95 -7.09
N ARG A 189 2.49 -12.36 -6.89
CA ARG A 189 1.28 -12.75 -7.61
C ARG A 189 1.33 -12.39 -9.08
N VAL A 190 1.83 -11.19 -9.39
CA VAL A 190 2.02 -10.71 -10.76
C VAL A 190 3.07 -11.55 -11.48
N ALA A 191 4.24 -11.75 -10.86
CA ALA A 191 5.32 -12.55 -11.43
C ALA A 191 4.88 -13.99 -11.67
N TYR A 192 4.21 -14.63 -10.70
CA TYR A 192 3.65 -15.98 -10.86
C TYR A 192 2.77 -16.11 -12.11
N ARG A 193 1.87 -15.14 -12.32
CA ARG A 193 0.95 -15.17 -13.46
C ARG A 193 1.66 -14.98 -14.79
N LEU A 194 2.63 -14.05 -14.86
CA LEU A 194 3.46 -13.82 -16.04
C LEU A 194 4.34 -15.01 -16.39
N LYS A 195 4.93 -15.69 -15.38
CA LYS A 195 5.67 -16.95 -15.52
C LYS A 195 4.78 -18.04 -16.14
N LYS A 196 3.57 -18.23 -15.61
CA LYS A 196 2.59 -19.19 -16.14
C LYS A 196 2.19 -18.91 -17.59
N TRP A 197 1.93 -17.65 -17.96
CA TRP A 197 1.63 -17.30 -19.35
C TRP A 197 2.83 -17.48 -20.29
N SER A 198 4.04 -17.45 -19.75
CA SER A 198 5.27 -17.69 -20.51
C SER A 198 5.66 -19.18 -20.57
N GLY A 199 4.85 -20.08 -20.01
CA GLY A 199 5.09 -21.52 -20.05
C GLY A 199 6.09 -22.04 -19.00
N VAL A 200 6.52 -21.19 -18.05
CA VAL A 200 7.41 -21.61 -16.96
C VAL A 200 6.65 -22.54 -16.00
N GLN A 201 7.30 -23.64 -15.63
CA GLN A 201 6.80 -24.56 -14.60
C GLN A 201 7.01 -23.92 -13.23
N VAL A 202 5.95 -23.33 -12.69
CA VAL A 202 5.95 -22.78 -11.33
C VAL A 202 5.09 -23.65 -10.41
N GLU A 203 5.62 -23.92 -9.21
CA GLU A 203 4.87 -24.59 -8.16
C GLU A 203 3.66 -23.73 -7.75
N PRO A 204 2.47 -24.32 -7.55
CA PRO A 204 1.33 -23.59 -7.03
C PRO A 204 1.66 -22.99 -5.65
N PRO A 205 1.53 -21.67 -5.44
CA PRO A 205 1.77 -21.09 -4.14
C PRO A 205 0.82 -21.69 -3.11
N PHE A 206 1.34 -22.00 -1.92
CA PHE A 206 0.55 -22.57 -0.84
C PHE A 206 -0.45 -21.53 -0.35
N PHE A 207 -1.71 -21.66 -0.77
CA PHE A 207 -2.77 -20.78 -0.32
C PHE A 207 -3.16 -21.13 1.12
N SER A 208 -2.47 -20.54 2.09
CA SER A 208 -2.92 -20.61 3.48
C SER A 208 -4.16 -19.74 3.67
N GLY A 209 -5.24 -20.37 4.13
CA GLY A 209 -6.40 -19.67 4.68
C GLY A 209 -7.64 -19.71 3.80
N GLN A 210 -8.57 -20.60 4.17
CA GLN A 210 -9.98 -20.33 4.01
C GLN A 210 -10.25 -18.93 4.58
N SER A 211 -10.81 -18.02 3.77
CA SER A 211 -11.43 -16.82 4.31
C SER A 211 -12.69 -17.26 5.03
N ASN A 212 -12.59 -17.52 6.34
CA ASN A 212 -13.72 -17.92 7.19
C ASN A 212 -14.75 -16.79 7.42
N GLY A 213 -14.67 -15.70 6.66
CA GLY A 213 -15.60 -14.57 6.73
C GLY A 213 -16.06 -14.15 5.34
N PRO A 214 -17.31 -13.64 5.22
CA PRO A 214 -17.78 -13.07 3.98
C PRO A 214 -16.92 -11.85 3.66
N HIS A 215 -16.17 -11.94 2.55
CA HIS A 215 -15.63 -10.78 1.88
C HIS A 215 -16.73 -9.71 1.76
N MET A 216 -16.49 -8.50 2.28
CA MET A 216 -17.48 -7.42 2.25
C MET A 216 -17.60 -6.86 0.82
N SER A 217 -18.28 -7.62 -0.03
CA SER A 217 -18.37 -7.38 -1.49
C SER A 217 -18.92 -5.99 -1.82
N ASP A 218 -19.88 -5.49 -1.03
CA ASP A 218 -20.46 -4.15 -1.19
C ASP A 218 -19.45 -3.01 -0.94
N LEU A 219 -18.35 -3.31 -0.26
CA LEU A 219 -17.26 -2.37 0.03
C LEU A 219 -16.05 -2.60 -0.87
N CYS A 220 -16.05 -3.59 -1.76
CA CYS A 220 -14.93 -3.91 -2.63
C CYS A 220 -15.23 -3.46 -4.06
N GLU A 221 -14.40 -2.56 -4.61
CA GLU A 221 -14.58 -2.12 -5.99
C GLU A 221 -14.36 -3.28 -6.96
N GLY A 222 -13.46 -4.22 -6.65
CA GLY A 222 -13.27 -5.42 -7.47
C GLY A 222 -14.51 -6.29 -7.56
N CYS A 223 -15.26 -6.47 -6.46
CA CYS A 223 -16.54 -7.20 -6.50
C CYS A 223 -17.59 -6.48 -7.35
N LYS A 224 -17.66 -5.15 -7.25
CA LYS A 224 -18.62 -4.34 -8.00
C LYS A 224 -18.35 -4.39 -9.51
N GLU A 225 -17.09 -4.49 -9.90
CA GLU A 225 -16.68 -4.65 -11.29
C GLU A 225 -16.63 -6.13 -11.74
N GLY A 226 -16.94 -7.09 -10.88
CA GLY A 226 -16.92 -8.52 -11.21
C GLY A 226 -15.54 -9.19 -11.21
N HIS A 227 -14.50 -8.49 -10.76
CA HIS A 227 -13.09 -8.92 -10.79
C HIS A 227 -12.58 -9.56 -9.49
N CYS A 228 -13.45 -9.78 -8.51
CA CYS A 228 -13.05 -10.51 -7.32
C CYS A 228 -13.21 -12.01 -7.54
N SER A 229 -12.08 -12.73 -7.55
CA SER A 229 -12.08 -14.18 -7.54
C SER A 229 -12.71 -14.68 -6.24
N LYS A 230 -13.95 -15.18 -6.33
CA LYS A 230 -14.51 -16.04 -5.27
C LYS A 230 -13.53 -17.19 -5.10
N ILE A 231 -13.04 -17.44 -3.89
CA ILE A 231 -12.46 -18.75 -3.59
C ILE A 231 -13.61 -19.73 -3.81
N VAL A 232 -13.60 -20.44 -4.94
CA VAL A 232 -14.58 -21.49 -5.22
C VAL A 232 -14.40 -22.52 -4.12
N LEU A 233 -15.40 -22.61 -3.23
CA LEU A 233 -15.57 -23.77 -2.36
C LEU A 233 -15.81 -24.95 -3.30
N GLY A 234 -14.74 -25.68 -3.60
CA GLY A 234 -14.83 -26.95 -4.31
C GLY A 234 -15.70 -27.91 -3.49
N LEU A 235 -16.62 -28.54 -4.22
CA LEU A 235 -17.53 -29.63 -3.82
C LEU A 235 -16.80 -30.78 -3.13
#